data_AF-A0A0L6VK44-F1
#
_entry.id   AF-A0A0L6VK44-F1
#
_cell.length_a   1.000
_cell.length_b   1.000
_cell.length_c   1.000
_cell.angle_alpha   90.00
_cell.angle_beta   90.00
_cell.angle_gamma   90.00
#
_symmetry.space_group_name_H-M   'P 1'
#
loop_
_entity.id
_entity.type
_entity.pdbx_description
1 polymer ?
#
loop_
_entity_poly.entity_id
_entity_poly.type
_entity_poly.pdbx_seq_one_letter_code
_entity_poly.pdbx_strand_id
1 'polypeptide(L)'
;SQPPQYKMNIDDNTVSPQGHHKPKEAPHLLSELPDELQNFVEKIYDVRPDGHCGFRAAAFCLWGQEQAYMEIRDKLYKEPTMNSGRIFRALFLFSKQNSQTCFPHVCAPNSNNSIFIAYIKSQDHFSSLKMKNPHIFTAHRPLKKWKRCLLLMRPRHGEKEVMMCE
;
A
#
# COMPACT_ATOMS: atom_id res chain seq x y z
N SER A 1 -2.23 -2.94 28.41
CA SER A 1 -2.46 -4.16 27.60
C SER A 1 -1.67 -4.05 26.31
N GLN A 2 -0.75 -4.98 26.03
CA GLN A 2 -0.01 -5.03 24.76
C GLN A 2 -0.99 -5.32 23.60
N PRO A 3 -0.83 -4.71 22.42
CA PRO A 3 -1.60 -5.10 21.24
C PRO A 3 -1.22 -6.52 20.81
N PRO A 4 -2.17 -7.32 20.28
CA PRO A 4 -1.87 -8.66 19.82
C PRO A 4 -0.82 -8.60 18.70
N GLN A 5 0.30 -9.27 18.94
CA GLN A 5 1.34 -9.53 17.94
C GLN A 5 0.76 -10.51 16.92
N TYR A 6 0.30 -10.01 15.77
CA TYR A 6 -0.07 -10.87 14.65
C TYR A 6 1.21 -11.50 14.08
N LYS A 7 1.44 -12.77 14.43
CA LYS A 7 2.44 -13.61 13.77
C LYS A 7 2.03 -13.76 12.29
N MET A 8 2.89 -13.29 11.39
CA MET A 8 2.69 -13.47 9.95
C MET A 8 3.04 -14.91 9.56
N ASN A 9 2.06 -15.80 9.59
CA ASN A 9 2.14 -17.06 8.86
C ASN A 9 1.51 -16.82 7.48
N ILE A 10 2.36 -16.73 6.46
CA ILE A 10 1.91 -16.76 5.06
C ILE A 10 1.75 -18.24 4.69
N ASP A 11 0.78 -18.90 5.31
CA ASP A 11 0.33 -20.22 4.89
C ASP A 11 -0.91 -20.02 4.01
N ASP A 12 -0.80 -20.50 2.77
CA ASP A 12 -1.63 -20.14 1.61
C ASP A 12 -3.10 -20.60 1.68
N ASN A 13 -3.58 -21.10 2.83
CA ASN A 13 -4.93 -21.66 2.99
C ASN A 13 -5.67 -21.22 4.25
N THR A 14 -5.37 -20.04 4.80
CA THR A 14 -6.12 -19.55 5.98
C THR A 14 -7.31 -18.70 5.56
N VAL A 15 -8.49 -19.31 5.49
CA VAL A 15 -9.77 -18.58 5.52
C VAL A 15 -9.77 -17.74 6.80
N SER A 16 -9.77 -16.41 6.66
CA SER A 16 -9.91 -15.53 7.82
C SER A 16 -11.20 -15.87 8.57
N PRO A 17 -11.25 -15.77 9.91
CA PRO A 17 -12.41 -16.15 10.73
C PRO A 17 -13.72 -15.40 10.40
N GLN A 18 -13.72 -14.53 9.40
CA GLN A 18 -14.84 -13.74 8.90
C GLN A 18 -15.37 -14.23 7.53
N GLY A 19 -14.89 -15.35 6.98
CA GLY A 19 -15.42 -15.94 5.73
C GLY A 19 -15.16 -15.10 4.47
N HIS A 20 -14.21 -14.17 4.53
CA HIS A 20 -13.91 -13.27 3.42
C HIS A 20 -12.80 -13.84 2.53
N HIS A 21 -13.04 -13.86 1.23
CA HIS A 21 -12.07 -14.33 0.24
C HIS A 21 -10.89 -13.36 0.13
N LYS A 22 -9.68 -13.93 0.05
CA LYS A 22 -8.45 -13.20 -0.28
C LYS A 22 -8.63 -12.48 -1.64
N PRO A 23 -8.11 -11.24 -1.79
CA PRO A 23 -8.01 -10.56 -3.09
C PRO A 23 -7.45 -11.47 -4.17
N LYS A 24 -7.99 -11.37 -5.39
CA LYS A 24 -7.58 -12.21 -6.52
C LYS A 24 -6.22 -11.74 -7.03
N GLU A 25 -5.41 -12.66 -7.52
CA GLU A 25 -4.20 -12.31 -8.24
C GLU A 25 -4.58 -11.73 -9.62
N ALA A 26 -3.90 -10.66 -10.03
CA ALA A 26 -4.17 -9.94 -11.27
C ALA A 26 -2.87 -9.73 -12.09
N PRO A 27 -2.26 -10.81 -12.60
CA PRO A 27 -1.00 -10.72 -13.34
C PRO A 27 -1.10 -9.90 -14.62
N HIS A 28 -2.29 -9.78 -15.22
CA HIS A 28 -2.52 -8.97 -16.42
C HIS A 28 -2.22 -7.47 -16.20
N LEU A 29 -2.30 -7.00 -14.95
CA LEU A 29 -1.98 -5.61 -14.57
C LEU A 29 -0.48 -5.30 -14.59
N LEU A 30 0.40 -6.30 -14.73
CA LEU A 30 1.85 -6.08 -14.72
C LEU A 30 2.28 -5.10 -15.82
N SER A 31 1.67 -5.22 -17.01
CA SER A 31 1.93 -4.33 -18.14
C SER A 31 1.47 -2.88 -17.91
N GLU A 32 0.67 -2.63 -16.88
CA GLU A 32 0.19 -1.30 -16.50
C GLU A 32 1.09 -0.61 -15.47
N LEU A 33 2.09 -1.31 -14.93
CA LEU A 33 3.10 -0.75 -14.05
C LEU A 33 4.23 -0.06 -14.86
N PRO A 34 5.01 0.85 -14.25
CA PRO A 34 6.25 1.35 -14.84
C PRO A 34 7.18 0.20 -15.24
N ASP A 35 7.80 0.29 -16.42
CA ASP A 35 8.61 -0.80 -16.99
C ASP A 35 9.78 -1.19 -16.07
N GLU A 36 10.37 -0.21 -15.38
CA GLU A 36 11.47 -0.43 -14.44
C GLU A 36 11.04 -1.25 -13.22
N LEU A 37 9.75 -1.23 -12.86
CA LEU A 37 9.22 -1.93 -11.70
C LEU A 37 8.85 -3.39 -12.01
N GLN A 38 8.43 -3.68 -13.25
CA GLN A 38 7.83 -4.97 -13.62
C GLN A 38 8.72 -6.17 -13.25
N ASN A 39 10.03 -6.04 -13.39
CA ASN A 39 10.99 -7.10 -13.04
C ASN A 39 11.09 -7.40 -11.53
N PHE A 40 10.67 -6.47 -10.68
CA PHE A 40 10.73 -6.59 -9.22
C PHE A 40 9.42 -7.08 -8.59
N VAL A 41 8.33 -7.14 -9.35
CA VAL A 41 7.02 -7.57 -8.85
C VAL A 41 6.92 -9.10 -8.91
N GLU A 42 6.55 -9.71 -7.80
CA GLU A 42 6.23 -11.14 -7.69
C GLU A 42 4.75 -11.38 -7.98
N LYS A 43 3.86 -10.62 -7.33
CA LYS A 43 2.41 -10.76 -7.44
C LYS A 43 1.71 -9.40 -7.38
N ILE A 44 0.58 -9.30 -8.07
CA ILE A 44 -0.35 -8.17 -8.01
C ILE A 44 -1.67 -8.70 -7.49
N TYR A 45 -2.24 -8.04 -6.50
CA TYR A 45 -3.51 -8.39 -5.90
C TYR A 45 -4.55 -7.30 -6.15
N ASP A 46 -5.64 -7.70 -6.78
CA ASP A 46 -6.80 -6.87 -7.10
C ASP A 46 -7.73 -6.84 -5.89
N VAL A 47 -7.69 -5.72 -5.17
CA VAL A 47 -8.51 -5.47 -3.98
C VAL A 47 -9.88 -4.95 -4.41
N ARG A 48 -10.84 -4.90 -3.48
CA ARG A 48 -12.19 -4.47 -3.82
C ARG A 48 -12.19 -3.06 -4.48
N PRO A 49 -12.79 -2.89 -5.66
CA PRO A 49 -12.76 -1.63 -6.42
C PRO A 49 -13.82 -0.64 -5.93
N ASP A 50 -13.65 -0.17 -4.68
CA ASP A 50 -14.44 0.93 -4.12
C ASP A 50 -13.58 2.18 -3.89
N GLY A 51 -14.20 3.28 -3.44
CA GLY A 51 -13.53 4.53 -3.09
C GLY A 51 -12.46 4.42 -1.98
N HIS A 52 -12.22 3.22 -1.44
CA HIS A 52 -11.24 2.95 -0.41
C HIS A 52 -10.11 2.01 -0.89
N CYS A 53 -10.05 1.67 -2.17
CA CYS A 53 -9.11 0.67 -2.70
C CYS A 53 -7.64 0.96 -2.36
N GLY A 54 -7.20 2.22 -2.26
CA GLY A 54 -5.84 2.54 -1.80
C GLY A 54 -5.57 2.08 -0.36
N PHE A 55 -6.51 2.30 0.57
CA PHE A 55 -6.39 1.83 1.95
C PHE A 55 -6.54 0.32 2.06
N ARG A 56 -7.37 -0.29 1.20
CA ARG A 56 -7.52 -1.75 1.10
C ARG A 56 -6.22 -2.41 0.64
N ALA A 57 -5.59 -1.87 -0.40
CA ALA A 57 -4.31 -2.33 -0.89
C ALA A 57 -3.25 -2.25 0.21
N ALA A 58 -3.17 -1.13 0.93
CA ALA A 58 -2.26 -1.00 2.06
C ALA A 58 -2.56 -2.00 3.20
N ALA A 59 -3.84 -2.24 3.52
CA ALA A 59 -4.26 -3.20 4.54
C ALA A 59 -3.90 -4.63 4.16
N PHE A 60 -4.06 -4.97 2.89
CA PHE A 60 -3.62 -6.24 2.36
C PHE A 60 -2.09 -6.39 2.40
N CYS A 61 -1.32 -5.36 2.03
CA CYS A 61 0.15 -5.41 2.14
C CYS A 61 0.64 -5.64 3.57
N LEU A 62 0.02 -4.99 4.57
CA LEU A 62 0.49 -5.05 5.95
C LEU A 62 0.03 -6.31 6.67
N TRP A 63 -1.24 -6.68 6.50
CA TRP A 63 -1.91 -7.65 7.36
C TRP A 63 -2.55 -8.79 6.58
N GLY A 64 -2.43 -8.82 5.25
CA GLY A 64 -3.08 -9.82 4.40
C GLY A 64 -4.60 -9.71 4.38
N GLN A 65 -5.17 -8.61 4.89
CA GLN A 65 -6.62 -8.43 5.02
C GLN A 65 -7.05 -7.03 4.56
N GLU A 66 -7.68 -6.95 3.39
CA GLU A 66 -8.19 -5.69 2.86
C GLU A 66 -9.33 -5.08 3.71
N GLN A 67 -10.01 -5.88 4.54
CA GLN A 67 -11.13 -5.37 5.36
C GLN A 67 -10.68 -4.50 6.52
N ALA A 68 -9.40 -4.56 6.90
CA ALA A 68 -8.82 -3.71 7.92
C ALA A 68 -8.47 -2.29 7.40
N TYR A 69 -8.95 -1.91 6.20
CA TYR A 69 -8.65 -0.62 5.56
C TYR A 69 -9.03 0.59 6.41
N MET A 70 -10.11 0.51 7.20
CA MET A 70 -10.52 1.61 8.09
C MET A 70 -9.55 1.77 9.25
N GLU A 71 -9.10 0.66 9.84
CA GLU A 71 -8.09 0.69 10.91
C GLU A 71 -6.75 1.22 10.40
N ILE A 72 -6.34 0.80 9.20
CA ILE A 72 -5.17 1.37 8.52
C ILE A 72 -5.36 2.86 8.30
N ARG A 73 -6.49 3.28 7.72
CA ARG A 73 -6.79 4.67 7.47
C ARG A 73 -6.60 5.48 8.76
N ASP A 74 -7.24 5.07 9.84
CA ASP A 74 -7.15 5.78 11.12
C ASP A 74 -5.72 5.81 11.68
N LYS A 75 -4.96 4.70 11.57
CA LYS A 75 -3.55 4.64 11.98
C LYS A 75 -2.62 5.49 11.11
N LEU A 76 -2.94 5.65 9.82
CA LEU A 76 -2.18 6.47 8.90
C LEU A 76 -2.48 7.98 9.09
N TYR A 77 -3.73 8.34 9.39
CA TYR A 77 -4.18 9.73 9.59
C TYR A 77 -3.84 10.30 10.97
N LYS A 78 -3.81 9.47 12.02
CA LYS A 78 -3.47 9.93 13.37
C LYS A 78 -2.01 10.38 13.40
N GLU A 79 -1.81 11.62 13.85
CA GLU A 79 -0.47 12.14 14.12
C GLU A 79 0.24 11.30 15.19
N PRO A 80 1.58 11.23 15.14
CA PRO A 80 2.38 10.44 16.07
C PRO A 80 2.26 10.97 17.52
N THR A 81 1.23 10.55 18.25
CA THR A 81 1.26 10.60 19.72
C THR A 81 2.11 9.43 20.22
N MET A 82 2.72 9.55 21.40
CA MET A 82 3.75 8.61 21.88
C MET A 82 3.23 7.17 22.12
N ASN A 83 1.91 6.94 22.11
CA ASN A 83 1.31 5.66 22.54
C ASN A 83 0.36 5.00 21.52
N SER A 84 0.22 5.52 20.30
CA SER A 84 -0.59 4.85 19.26
C SER A 84 0.26 3.82 18.49
N GLY A 85 -0.23 2.60 18.28
CA GLY A 85 0.42 1.59 17.43
C GLY A 85 0.62 2.08 15.99
N ARG A 86 1.74 2.76 15.75
CA ARG A 86 2.09 3.47 14.51
C ARG A 86 2.40 2.49 13.38
N ILE A 87 2.02 2.88 12.16
CA ILE A 87 2.55 2.28 10.94
C ILE A 87 3.91 2.95 10.66
N PHE A 88 4.98 2.37 11.21
CA PHE A 88 6.36 2.77 10.94
C PHE A 88 6.90 2.07 9.68
N ARG A 89 6.13 2.15 8.59
CA ARG A 89 6.45 1.46 7.33
C ARG A 89 6.49 2.48 6.21
N ALA A 90 7.51 2.37 5.36
CA ALA A 90 7.56 3.16 4.14
C ALA A 90 6.41 2.74 3.21
N LEU A 91 5.75 3.71 2.59
CA LEU A 91 4.72 3.51 1.57
C LEU A 91 5.30 3.90 0.21
N PHE A 92 5.31 2.94 -0.70
CA PHE A 92 5.70 3.10 -2.09
C PHE A 92 4.44 3.04 -2.94
N LEU A 93 4.14 4.16 -3.58
CA LEU A 93 3.07 4.27 -4.54
C LEU A 93 3.69 4.32 -5.94
N PHE A 94 3.34 3.37 -6.78
CA PHE A 94 3.76 3.34 -8.18
C PHE A 94 2.62 3.70 -9.13
N SER A 95 2.96 4.42 -10.19
CA SER A 95 2.09 4.68 -11.33
C SER A 95 2.96 5.02 -12.53
N LYS A 96 2.50 4.67 -13.73
CA LYS A 96 3.16 5.09 -14.99
C LYS A 96 3.36 6.60 -15.10
N GLN A 97 2.52 7.39 -14.44
CA GLN A 97 2.59 8.85 -14.52
C GLN A 97 3.34 9.48 -13.34
N ASN A 98 3.26 8.88 -12.16
CA ASN A 98 3.80 9.48 -10.94
C ASN A 98 4.00 8.42 -9.85
N SER A 99 5.26 8.08 -9.59
CA SER A 99 5.64 7.18 -8.51
C SER A 99 6.21 7.99 -7.33
N GLN A 100 5.78 7.69 -6.12
CA GLN A 100 6.12 8.45 -4.91
C GLN A 100 6.46 7.52 -3.75
N THR A 101 7.42 7.95 -2.93
CA THR A 101 7.77 7.25 -1.70
C THR A 101 7.43 8.11 -0.49
N CYS A 102 6.85 7.51 0.52
CA CYS A 102 6.40 8.18 1.73
C CYS A 102 7.03 7.52 2.95
N PHE A 103 7.82 8.28 3.69
CA PHE A 103 8.46 7.82 4.91
C PHE A 103 7.75 8.44 6.13
N PRO A 104 7.33 7.63 7.12
CA PRO A 104 7.02 8.14 8.45
C PRO A 104 8.22 8.89 9.02
N HIS A 105 7.96 9.97 9.75
CA HIS A 105 8.96 10.88 10.34
C HIS A 105 9.99 10.18 11.27
N VAL A 106 9.74 8.93 11.68
CA VAL A 106 10.59 8.18 12.63
C VAL A 106 10.71 6.70 12.26
N CYS A 107 10.90 6.39 10.97
CA CYS A 107 11.22 5.03 10.57
C CYS A 107 12.68 4.69 10.89
N ALA A 108 12.88 3.77 11.83
CA ALA A 108 14.17 3.10 11.95
C ALA A 108 14.50 2.35 10.63
N PRO A 109 15.78 2.25 10.23
CA PRO A 109 16.14 2.05 8.84
C PRO A 109 15.63 0.80 8.11
N ASN A 110 15.36 -0.36 8.72
CA ASN A 110 15.25 -1.56 7.85
C ASN A 110 14.57 -2.85 8.37
N SER A 111 13.76 -2.86 9.42
CA SER A 111 13.17 -4.14 9.92
C SER A 111 11.67 -4.35 9.67
N ASN A 112 10.98 -3.43 8.99
CA ASN A 112 9.53 -3.50 8.75
C ASN A 112 9.21 -3.69 7.26
N ASN A 113 8.32 -4.62 6.87
CA ASN A 113 7.96 -4.83 5.45
C ASN A 113 7.24 -3.60 4.87
N SER A 114 7.83 -2.92 3.91
CA SER A 114 7.23 -1.75 3.26
C SER A 114 5.87 -2.04 2.62
N ILE A 115 5.05 -1.00 2.48
CA ILE A 115 3.76 -1.05 1.79
C ILE A 115 4.02 -0.71 0.33
N PHE A 116 3.68 -1.61 -0.58
CA PHE A 116 3.84 -1.40 -2.03
C PHE A 116 2.48 -1.45 -2.70
N ILE A 117 2.06 -0.33 -3.27
CA ILE A 117 0.78 -0.23 -3.98
C ILE A 117 1.00 0.37 -5.36
N ALA A 118 0.14 0.00 -6.31
CA ALA A 118 0.11 0.57 -7.65
C ALA A 118 -1.22 1.24 -7.92
N TYR A 119 -1.21 2.41 -8.55
CA TYR A 119 -2.39 3.01 -9.14
C TYR A 119 -2.48 2.63 -10.62
N ILE A 120 -3.53 1.89 -10.97
CA ILE A 120 -3.85 1.42 -12.31
C ILE A 120 -4.79 2.44 -12.95
N LYS A 121 -4.22 3.30 -13.80
CA LYS A 121 -4.94 4.44 -14.39
C LYS A 121 -6.14 4.01 -15.23
N SER A 122 -6.02 2.93 -15.99
CA SER A 122 -7.09 2.46 -16.88
C SER A 122 -8.37 2.06 -16.10
N GLN A 123 -8.21 1.75 -14.82
CA GLN A 123 -9.28 1.28 -13.93
C GLN A 123 -9.64 2.28 -12.84
N ASP A 124 -8.94 3.42 -12.75
CA ASP A 124 -8.97 4.34 -11.59
C ASP A 124 -8.92 3.58 -10.24
N HIS A 125 -8.04 2.58 -10.18
CA HIS A 125 -8.04 1.59 -9.12
C HIS A 125 -6.64 1.42 -8.49
N PHE A 126 -6.58 1.03 -7.22
CA PHE A 126 -5.33 0.70 -6.54
C PHE A 126 -5.20 -0.79 -6.30
N SER A 127 -4.06 -1.37 -6.65
CA SER A 127 -3.73 -2.77 -6.39
C SER A 127 -2.58 -2.90 -5.39
N SER A 128 -2.56 -4.01 -4.65
CA SER A 128 -1.45 -4.35 -3.74
C SER A 128 -0.35 -5.08 -4.51
N LEU A 129 0.91 -4.73 -4.27
CA LEU A 129 2.07 -5.38 -4.87
C LEU A 129 2.80 -6.23 -3.83
N LYS A 130 3.16 -7.46 -4.23
CA LYS A 130 4.17 -8.26 -3.55
C LYS A 130 5.46 -8.18 -4.37
N MET A 131 6.54 -7.72 -3.73
CA MET A 131 7.85 -7.59 -4.38
C MET A 131 8.63 -8.89 -4.24
N LYS A 132 9.38 -9.29 -5.29
CA LYS A 132 10.30 -10.46 -5.25
C LYS A 132 11.36 -10.30 -4.16
N ASN A 133 11.89 -9.08 -4.02
CA ASN A 133 12.77 -8.70 -2.92
C ASN A 133 12.37 -7.30 -2.42
N PRO A 134 11.76 -7.19 -1.23
CA PRO A 134 11.30 -5.92 -0.69
C PRO A 134 12.44 -5.03 -0.15
N HIS A 135 13.71 -5.43 -0.26
CA HIS A 135 14.88 -4.66 0.15
C HIS A 135 15.71 -4.14 -1.03
N ILE A 136 15.45 -4.61 -2.24
CA ILE A 136 16.22 -4.26 -3.45
C ILE A 136 15.26 -3.70 -4.48
N PHE A 137 15.09 -2.38 -4.48
CA PHE A 137 14.35 -1.65 -5.50
C PHE A 137 14.73 -0.16 -5.45
N THR A 138 14.58 0.55 -6.57
CA THR A 138 14.84 1.99 -6.63
C THR A 138 13.68 2.75 -5.99
N ALA A 139 13.96 3.40 -4.86
CA ALA A 139 12.99 4.29 -4.23
C ALA A 139 12.83 5.56 -5.06
N HIS A 140 11.59 5.87 -5.46
CA HIS A 140 11.26 7.14 -6.12
C HIS A 140 11.31 8.29 -5.11
N ARG A 141 11.32 9.54 -5.59
CA ARG A 141 11.55 10.75 -4.78
C ARG A 141 10.73 10.72 -3.47
N PRO A 142 11.37 10.90 -2.29
CA PRO A 142 10.67 10.91 -1.02
C PRO A 142 9.79 12.15 -0.88
N LEU A 143 8.51 11.95 -0.58
CA LEU A 143 7.65 13.03 -0.11
C LEU A 143 8.02 13.39 1.33
N LYS A 144 8.38 14.66 1.54
CA LYS A 144 8.64 15.23 2.87
C LYS A 144 7.37 15.32 3.74
N LYS A 145 6.17 15.25 3.13
CA LYS A 145 4.87 15.45 3.81
C LYS A 145 3.99 14.19 3.74
N TRP A 146 4.06 13.36 4.78
CA TRP A 146 3.27 12.11 4.91
C TRP A 146 1.76 12.29 4.68
N LYS A 147 1.15 13.36 5.20
CA LYS A 147 -0.29 13.63 5.01
C LYS A 147 -0.68 13.76 3.54
N ARG A 148 0.24 14.22 2.68
CA ARG A 148 0.02 14.33 1.23
C ARG A 148 -0.07 12.95 0.58
N CYS A 149 0.63 11.96 1.11
CA CYS A 149 0.56 10.58 0.64
C CYS A 149 -0.83 9.97 0.85
N LEU A 150 -1.51 10.32 1.94
CA LEU A 150 -2.85 9.81 2.24
C LEU A 150 -3.91 10.36 1.28
N LEU A 151 -3.69 11.55 0.73
CA LEU A 151 -4.53 12.10 -0.32
C LEU A 151 -4.36 11.32 -1.63
N LEU A 152 -3.16 10.84 -1.91
CA LEU A 152 -2.87 10.05 -3.11
C LEU A 152 -3.48 8.64 -3.08
N MET A 153 -3.86 8.12 -1.91
CA MET A 153 -4.49 6.81 -1.77
C MET A 153 -6.02 6.83 -2.01
N ARG A 154 -6.58 8.00 -2.37
CA ARG A 154 -7.99 8.13 -2.72
C ARG A 154 -8.15 8.04 -4.24
N PRO A 155 -9.06 7.21 -4.77
CA PRO A 155 -9.44 7.23 -6.18
C PRO A 155 -9.90 8.62 -6.59
N ARG A 156 -9.58 9.03 -7.82
CA ARG A 156 -9.90 10.37 -8.32
C ARG A 156 -11.22 10.32 -9.07
N HIS A 157 -12.32 10.21 -8.33
CA HIS A 157 -13.63 10.44 -8.94
C HIS A 157 -13.77 11.93 -9.33
N GLY A 158 -13.49 12.24 -10.60
CA GLY A 158 -13.87 13.52 -11.23
C GLY A 158 -13.05 14.75 -10.87
N GLU A 159 -12.06 14.68 -9.97
CA GLU A 159 -11.20 15.82 -9.64
C GLU A 159 -9.94 15.85 -10.52
N LYS A 160 -9.80 16.94 -11.28
CA LYS A 160 -8.67 17.23 -12.17
C LYS A 160 -7.36 17.30 -11.38
N GLU A 161 -6.34 16.67 -11.94
CA GLU A 161 -4.91 16.77 -11.65
C GLU A 161 -4.49 17.66 -10.47
N VAL A 162 -4.13 17.03 -9.35
CA VAL A 162 -2.99 17.54 -8.57
C VAL A 162 -1.73 16.98 -9.21
N MET A 163 -1.34 17.59 -10.34
CA MET A 163 0.08 17.66 -10.67
C MET A 163 0.78 18.36 -9.51
N MET A 164 1.95 17.85 -9.11
CA MET A 164 3.10 18.67 -8.77
C MET A 164 4.24 17.74 -8.38
N CYS A 165 4.99 17.34 -9.39
CA CYS A 165 6.43 17.33 -9.27
C CYS A 165 6.88 18.79 -9.37
N GLU A 166 7.44 19.33 -8.29
CA GLU A 166 8.51 20.31 -8.36
C GLU A 166 9.63 19.79 -7.45
#